data_AF-A0A085BHI6-F1
#
_entry.id   AF-A0A085BHI6-F1
#
_cell.length_a   1.000
_cell.length_b   1.000
_cell.length_c   1.000
_cell.angle_alpha   90.00
_cell.angle_beta   90.00
_cell.angle_gamma   90.00
#
_symmetry.space_group_name_H-M   'P 1'
#
loop_
_entity.id
_entity.type
_entity.pdbx_description
1 polymer ?
#
loop_
_entity_poly.entity_id
_entity_poly.type
_entity_poly.pdbx_seq_one_letter_code
_entity_poly.pdbx_strand_id
1 'polypeptide(L)'
;MNESNQESQIHPNYKKAADLIYLSGALGIGNVIWMYDTLDNGLKIFTALISVGFVFGIGYLVSKGTEWIKFLLAVILFLGIVGIPFVIQNLENNTVVGIINILQTVLQIWALILLFKIPKKRNL
;
A
#
# COMPACT_ATOMS: atom_id res chain seq x y z
N MET A 1 11.91 -28.25 30.75
CA MET A 1 11.84 -27.47 29.50
C MET A 1 10.43 -27.56 28.99
N ASN A 2 9.73 -26.43 28.88
CA ASN A 2 8.57 -26.28 28.00
C ASN A 2 8.55 -24.82 27.58
N GLU A 3 9.12 -24.57 26.40
CA GLU A 3 9.12 -23.31 25.69
C GLU A 3 7.69 -23.03 25.24
N SER A 4 6.89 -22.42 26.12
CA SER A 4 5.57 -21.93 25.76
C SER A 4 5.74 -20.80 24.75
N ASN A 5 5.51 -21.13 23.47
CA ASN A 5 5.14 -20.25 22.36
C ASN A 5 4.93 -18.78 22.77
N GLN A 6 6.02 -18.00 22.83
CA GLN A 6 5.91 -16.56 22.72
C GLN A 6 5.65 -16.27 21.24
N GLU A 7 4.41 -16.46 20.79
CA GLU A 7 3.92 -15.68 19.66
C GLU A 7 4.20 -14.23 20.03
N SER A 8 5.25 -13.65 19.43
CA SER A 8 5.59 -12.28 19.72
C SER A 8 4.39 -11.46 19.27
N GLN A 9 3.60 -10.95 20.22
CA GLN A 9 2.34 -10.31 19.93
C GLN A 9 2.61 -9.17 18.94
N ILE A 10 2.14 -9.35 17.70
CA ILE A 10 2.33 -8.37 16.65
C ILE A 10 1.61 -7.10 17.08
N HIS A 11 2.32 -5.98 17.12
CA HIS A 11 1.76 -4.71 17.56
C HIS A 11 0.50 -4.36 16.73
N PRO A 12 -0.62 -3.94 17.34
CA PRO A 12 -1.90 -3.76 16.63
C PRO A 12 -1.85 -2.76 15.47
N ASN A 13 -0.89 -1.83 15.49
CA ASN A 13 -0.66 -0.91 14.37
C ASN A 13 -0.23 -1.63 13.08
N TYR A 14 0.41 -2.80 13.13
CA TYR A 14 0.68 -3.58 11.91
C TYR A 14 -0.62 -4.01 11.24
N LYS A 15 -1.58 -4.53 12.00
CA LYS A 15 -2.89 -4.91 11.46
C LYS A 15 -3.63 -3.71 10.90
N LYS A 16 -3.70 -2.60 11.65
CA LYS A 16 -4.33 -1.36 11.19
C LYS A 16 -3.67 -0.80 9.93
N ALA A 17 -2.33 -0.85 9.84
CA ALA A 17 -1.61 -0.42 8.64
C ALA A 17 -1.88 -1.34 7.45
N ALA A 18 -1.93 -2.65 7.67
CA ALA A 18 -2.29 -3.62 6.62
C ALA A 18 -3.70 -3.36 6.08
N ASP A 19 -4.68 -3.13 6.95
CA ASP A 19 -6.07 -2.86 6.55
C ASP A 19 -6.16 -1.61 5.66
N LEU A 20 -5.40 -0.55 5.96
CA LEU A 20 -5.33 0.66 5.12
C LEU A 20 -4.69 0.38 3.76
N ILE A 21 -3.64 -0.46 3.73
CA ILE A 21 -2.97 -0.85 2.48
C ILE A 21 -3.88 -1.74 1.64
N TYR A 22 -4.63 -2.66 2.25
CA TYR A 22 -5.63 -3.47 1.55
C TYR A 22 -6.77 -2.62 1.00
N LEU A 23 -7.24 -1.62 1.76
CA LEU A 23 -8.22 -0.67 1.27
C LEU A 23 -7.66 0.13 0.08
N SER A 24 -6.39 0.56 0.15
CA SER A 24 -5.69 1.20 -0.98
C SER A 24 -5.59 0.26 -2.20
N GLY A 25 -5.31 -1.03 -1.98
CA GLY A 25 -5.30 -2.05 -3.03
C GLY A 25 -6.68 -2.27 -3.66
N ALA A 26 -7.75 -2.29 -2.87
CA ALA A 26 -9.13 -2.37 -3.35
C ALA A 26 -9.52 -1.16 -4.19
N LEU A 27 -9.10 0.05 -3.79
CA LEU A 27 -9.23 1.24 -4.62
C LEU A 27 -8.46 1.11 -5.95
N GLY A 28 -7.29 0.46 -5.93
CA GLY A 28 -6.52 0.16 -7.14
C GLY A 28 -7.27 -0.76 -8.10
N ILE A 29 -7.93 -1.80 -7.58
CA ILE A 29 -8.83 -2.65 -8.37
C ILE A 29 -9.98 -1.82 -8.96
N GLY A 30 -10.61 -0.95 -8.14
CA GLY A 30 -11.64 -0.03 -8.60
C GLY A 30 -11.16 0.87 -9.75
N ASN A 31 -9.92 1.35 -9.67
CA ASN A 31 -9.31 2.16 -10.72
C ASN A 31 -9.11 1.37 -12.03
N VAL A 32 -8.66 0.12 -11.93
CA VAL A 32 -8.49 -0.78 -13.09
C VAL A 32 -9.84 -1.06 -13.77
N ILE A 33 -10.89 -1.29 -12.98
CA ILE A 33 -12.26 -1.48 -13.50
C ILE A 33 -12.77 -0.20 -14.16
N TRP A 34 -12.52 0.95 -13.55
CA TRP A 34 -12.93 2.25 -14.09
C TRP A 34 -12.27 2.57 -15.43
N MET A 35 -10.99 2.24 -15.57
CA MET A 35 -10.19 2.47 -16.77
C MET A 35 -10.11 1.23 -17.69
N TYR A 36 -11.12 0.35 -17.68
CA TYR A 36 -11.07 -0.92 -18.40
C TYR A 36 -10.87 -0.74 -19.92
N ASP A 37 -11.38 0.35 -20.49
CA ASP A 37 -11.27 0.72 -21.89
C ASP A 37 -9.81 0.99 -22.30
N THR A 38 -8.97 1.38 -21.35
CA THR A 38 -7.53 1.60 -21.57
C THR A 38 -6.70 0.32 -21.60
N LEU A 39 -7.27 -0.81 -21.17
CA LEU A 39 -6.64 -2.14 -21.13
C LEU A 39 -6.70 -2.85 -22.50
N ASP A 40 -6.23 -2.17 -23.53
CA ASP A 40 -6.30 -2.60 -24.93
C ASP A 40 -5.26 -3.66 -25.34
N ASN A 41 -4.31 -3.99 -24.47
CA ASN A 41 -3.26 -4.96 -24.77
C ASN A 41 -2.79 -5.74 -23.53
N GLY A 42 -2.20 -6.92 -23.79
CA GLY A 42 -1.75 -7.83 -22.75
C GLY A 42 -0.71 -7.24 -21.80
N LEU A 43 0.14 -6.31 -22.27
CA LEU A 43 1.14 -5.68 -21.42
C LEU A 43 0.48 -4.76 -20.37
N LYS A 44 -0.51 -3.94 -20.76
CA LYS A 44 -1.26 -3.09 -19.83
C LYS A 44 -2.08 -3.90 -18.81
N ILE A 45 -2.67 -5.01 -19.25
CA ILE A 45 -3.38 -5.93 -18.35
C ILE A 45 -2.38 -6.53 -17.34
N PHE A 46 -1.24 -7.00 -17.82
CA PHE A 46 -0.21 -7.59 -16.96
C PHE A 46 0.34 -6.58 -15.94
N THR A 47 0.64 -5.35 -16.37
CA THR A 47 1.13 -4.31 -15.44
C THR A 47 0.08 -3.93 -14.40
N ALA A 48 -1.21 -3.86 -14.77
CA ALA A 48 -2.29 -3.62 -13.83
C ALA A 48 -2.38 -4.74 -12.77
N LEU A 49 -2.32 -6.01 -13.20
CA LEU A 49 -2.37 -7.17 -12.29
C LEU A 49 -1.17 -7.19 -11.33
N ILE A 50 0.04 -6.96 -11.85
CA ILE A 50 1.25 -6.91 -11.01
C ILE A 50 1.20 -5.73 -10.04
N SER A 51 0.72 -4.56 -10.46
CA SER A 51 0.59 -3.39 -9.59
C SER A 51 -0.37 -3.65 -8.44
N VAL A 52 -1.57 -4.20 -8.71
CA VAL A 52 -2.52 -4.59 -7.68
C VAL A 52 -1.93 -5.66 -6.76
N GLY A 53 -1.38 -6.73 -7.33
CA GLY A 53 -0.77 -7.82 -6.58
C GLY A 53 0.37 -7.34 -5.68
N PHE A 54 1.17 -6.38 -6.14
CA PHE A 54 2.22 -5.76 -5.36
C PHE A 54 1.68 -5.04 -4.12
N VAL A 55 0.63 -4.21 -4.25
CA VAL A 55 0.01 -3.51 -3.11
C VAL A 55 -0.54 -4.50 -2.08
N PHE A 56 -1.24 -5.55 -2.52
CA PHE A 56 -1.72 -6.60 -1.63
C PHE A 56 -0.57 -7.40 -0.99
N GLY A 57 0.51 -7.64 -1.71
CA GLY A 57 1.74 -8.26 -1.20
C GLY A 57 2.38 -7.45 -0.07
N ILE A 58 2.45 -6.12 -0.22
CA ILE A 58 2.89 -5.22 0.83
C ILE A 58 1.96 -5.30 2.05
N GLY A 59 0.64 -5.25 1.84
CA GLY A 59 -0.34 -5.40 2.92
C GLY A 59 -0.17 -6.72 3.68
N TYR A 60 0.11 -7.81 2.97
CA TYR A 60 0.41 -9.12 3.57
C TYR A 60 1.67 -9.10 4.43
N LEU A 61 2.79 -8.57 3.92
CA LEU A 61 4.04 -8.47 4.70
C LEU A 61 3.87 -7.59 5.94
N VAL A 62 3.13 -6.48 5.81
CA VAL A 62 2.77 -5.62 6.93
C VAL A 62 1.95 -6.38 7.98
N SER A 63 0.97 -7.18 7.56
CA SER A 63 0.12 -7.97 8.47
C SER A 63 0.91 -8.99 9.29
N LYS A 64 2.06 -9.47 8.76
CA LYS A 64 2.98 -10.40 9.43
C LYS A 64 3.96 -9.72 10.38
N GLY A 65 3.91 -8.40 10.53
CA GLY A 65 4.77 -7.68 11.46
C GLY A 65 6.21 -7.51 10.97
N THR A 66 6.44 -7.60 9.66
CA THR A 66 7.78 -7.46 9.08
C THR A 66 8.34 -6.05 9.28
N GLU A 67 9.36 -5.89 10.12
CA GLU A 67 9.82 -4.56 10.57
C GLU A 67 10.42 -3.67 9.47
N TRP A 68 11.11 -4.26 8.48
CA TRP A 68 11.78 -3.50 7.42
C TRP A 68 10.79 -2.92 6.38
N ILE A 69 9.55 -3.43 6.35
CA ILE A 69 8.55 -3.06 5.33
C ILE A 69 8.20 -1.57 5.38
N LYS A 70 8.31 -0.94 6.55
CA LYS A 70 8.06 0.49 6.72
C LYS A 70 9.05 1.35 5.93
N PHE A 71 10.30 0.89 5.79
CA PHE A 71 11.30 1.60 4.98
C PHE A 71 11.05 1.40 3.48
N LEU A 72 10.66 0.19 3.07
CA LEU A 72 10.26 -0.07 1.69
C LEU A 72 9.06 0.80 1.30
N LEU A 73 8.02 0.83 2.14
CA LEU A 73 6.83 1.65 1.91
C LEU A 73 7.17 3.15 1.87
N ALA A 74 8.10 3.62 2.71
CA ALA A 74 8.58 5.00 2.66
C ALA A 74 9.29 5.33 1.33
N VAL A 75 10.14 4.43 0.83
CA VAL A 75 10.82 4.62 -0.46
C VAL A 75 9.82 4.63 -1.61
N ILE A 76 8.87 3.69 -1.62
CA ILE A 76 7.82 3.64 -2.65
C ILE A 76 6.97 4.91 -2.62
N LEU A 77 6.58 5.37 -1.43
CA LEU A 77 5.82 6.61 -1.28
C LEU A 77 6.63 7.81 -1.79
N PHE A 78 7.93 7.88 -1.48
CA PHE A 78 8.80 8.93 -1.98
C PHE A 78 8.91 8.93 -3.50
N LEU A 79 9.04 7.75 -4.12
CA LEU A 79 8.99 7.62 -5.58
C LEU A 79 7.62 8.04 -6.14
N GLY A 80 6.54 7.73 -5.42
CA GLY A 80 5.18 8.16 -5.76
C GLY A 80 5.01 9.68 -5.78
N ILE A 81 5.73 10.43 -4.93
CA ILE A 81 5.72 11.90 -4.93
C ILE A 81 6.24 12.45 -6.27
N VAL A 82 7.23 11.79 -6.88
CA VAL A 82 7.72 12.17 -8.22
C VAL A 82 6.62 12.03 -9.27
N GLY A 83 5.65 11.15 -9.06
CA GLY A 83 4.48 10.95 -9.90
C GLY A 83 3.33 11.95 -9.70
N ILE A 84 3.44 12.93 -8.78
CA ILE A 84 2.36 13.91 -8.53
C ILE A 84 1.91 14.67 -9.80
N PRO A 85 2.78 15.07 -10.74
CA PRO A 85 2.32 15.70 -11.98
C PRO A 85 1.30 14.84 -12.75
N PHE A 86 1.47 13.52 -12.73
CA PHE A 86 0.52 12.58 -13.34
C PHE A 86 -0.81 12.52 -12.57
N VAL A 87 -0.79 12.66 -11.25
CA VAL A 87 -2.01 12.77 -10.44
C VAL A 87 -2.79 14.04 -10.79
N ILE A 88 -2.11 15.17 -10.99
CA ILE A 88 -2.73 16.43 -11.41
C ILE A 88 -3.36 16.29 -12.79
N GLN A 89 -2.63 15.72 -13.76
CA GLN A 89 -3.17 15.44 -15.10
C GLN A 89 -4.39 14.53 -15.05
N ASN A 90 -4.40 13.50 -14.20
CA ASN A 90 -5.56 12.65 -14.01
C ASN A 90 -6.75 13.41 -13.41
N LEU A 91 -6.52 14.37 -12.50
CA LEU A 91 -7.60 15.16 -11.93
C LEU A 91 -8.33 16.00 -12.99
N GLU A 92 -7.58 16.49 -13.99
CA GLU A 92 -8.09 17.25 -15.13
C GLU A 92 -8.77 16.36 -16.18
N ASN A 93 -8.17 15.22 -16.53
CA ASN A 93 -8.63 14.37 -17.63
C ASN A 93 -9.64 13.29 -17.20
N ASN A 94 -9.53 12.79 -15.97
CA ASN A 94 -10.41 11.79 -15.39
C ASN A 94 -10.49 11.97 -13.87
N THR A 95 -11.34 12.90 -13.44
CA THR A 95 -11.44 13.33 -12.04
C THR A 95 -11.64 12.16 -11.06
N VAL A 96 -12.35 11.10 -11.47
CA VAL A 96 -12.54 9.90 -10.64
C VAL A 96 -11.21 9.19 -10.36
N VAL A 97 -10.38 8.98 -11.38
CA VAL A 97 -9.02 8.40 -11.25
C VAL A 97 -8.15 9.28 -10.36
N GLY A 98 -8.20 10.60 -10.55
CA GLY A 98 -7.45 11.54 -9.72
C GLY A 98 -7.84 11.49 -8.24
N ILE A 99 -9.16 11.42 -7.93
CA ILE A 99 -9.65 11.27 -6.56
C ILE A 99 -9.19 9.93 -5.95
N ILE A 100 -9.29 8.83 -6.71
CA ILE A 100 -8.82 7.52 -6.25
C ILE A 100 -7.33 7.57 -5.91
N ASN A 101 -6.50 8.17 -6.77
CA ASN A 101 -5.06 8.31 -6.53
C ASN A 101 -4.78 9.10 -5.24
N ILE A 102 -5.47 10.22 -5.02
CA ILE A 102 -5.33 11.04 -3.79
C ILE A 102 -5.69 10.21 -2.55
N LEU A 103 -6.83 9.50 -2.58
CA LEU A 103 -7.26 8.65 -1.48
C LEU A 103 -6.25 7.54 -1.20
N GLN A 104 -5.71 6.89 -2.24
CA GLN A 104 -4.65 5.90 -2.09
C GLN A 104 -3.39 6.49 -1.45
N THR A 105 -2.95 7.68 -1.86
CA THR A 105 -1.82 8.38 -1.24
C THR A 105 -2.06 8.65 0.24
N VAL A 106 -3.26 9.15 0.61
CA VAL A 106 -3.62 9.42 2.01
C VAL A 106 -3.60 8.14 2.84
N LEU A 107 -4.19 7.05 2.35
CA LEU A 107 -4.20 5.75 3.03
C LEU A 107 -2.78 5.20 3.25
N GLN A 108 -1.91 5.29 2.24
CA GLN A 108 -0.54 4.80 2.32
C GLN A 108 0.31 5.65 3.28
N ILE A 109 0.14 6.97 3.29
CA ILE A 109 0.77 7.86 4.28
C ILE A 109 0.33 7.47 5.70
N TRP A 110 -0.97 7.26 5.91
CA TRP A 110 -1.49 6.91 7.24
C TRP A 110 -1.00 5.53 7.71
N ALA A 111 -0.94 4.55 6.81
CA ALA A 111 -0.33 3.26 7.08
C ALA A 111 1.14 3.40 7.50
N LEU A 112 1.91 4.24 6.79
CA LEU A 112 3.31 4.50 7.09
C LEU A 112 3.50 5.12 8.49
N ILE A 113 2.69 6.12 8.83
CA ILE A 113 2.69 6.77 10.16
C ILE A 113 2.44 5.72 11.26
N LEU A 114 1.47 4.83 11.07
CA LEU A 114 1.17 3.76 12.03
C LEU A 114 2.34 2.80 12.22
N LEU A 115 3.06 2.46 11.14
CA LEU A 115 4.23 1.59 11.19
C LEU A 115 5.43 2.23 11.89
N PHE A 116 5.67 3.53 11.70
CA PHE A 116 6.73 4.25 12.41
C PHE A 116 6.42 4.52 13.88
N LYS A 117 5.13 4.53 14.26
CA LYS A 117 4.70 4.63 15.66
C LYS A 117 4.97 3.36 16.47
N ILE A 118 5.32 2.24 15.81
CA ILE A 118 5.62 0.98 16.49
C ILE A 118 6.98 1.10 17.19
N PRO A 119 7.06 0.88 18.52
CA PRO A 119 8.31 0.97 19.25
C PRO A 119 9.31 -0.05 18.70
N LYS A 120 10.57 0.37 18.54
CA LYS A 120 11.65 -0.54 18.13
C LYS A 120 11.81 -1.61 19.22
N LYS A 121 11.82 -2.90 18.84
CA LYS A 121 12.25 -3.95 19.77
C LYS A 121 13.66 -3.60 20.22
N ARG A 122 13.81 -3.29 21.52
CA ARG A 122 15.11 -3.03 22.13
C ARG A 122 15.75 -4.40 22.36
N ASN A 123 16.65 -4.80 21.47
CA ASN A 123 17.50 -5.95 21.72
C ASN A 123 18.47 -5.54 22.85
N LEU A 124 18.21 -6.03 24.06
CA LEU A 124 19.13 -5.97 25.20
C LEU A 124 20.10 -7.16 25.10
#